data_AF-A0A748Y8G5-F1
#
_entry.id   AF-A0A748Y8G5-F1
#
_cell.length_a   1.000
_cell.length_b   1.000
_cell.length_c   1.000
_cell.angle_alpha   90.00
_cell.angle_beta   90.00
_cell.angle_gamma   90.00
#
_symmetry.space_group_name_H-M   'P 1'
#
loop_
_entity.id
_entity.type
_entity.pdbx_description
1 polymer ?
#
loop_
_entity_poly.entity_id
_entity_poly.type
_entity_poly.pdbx_seq_one_letter_code
_entity_poly.pdbx_strand_id
1 'polypeptide(L)'
;MSKTGKGLPRSLVNAEFDIPAATTTAIGGVKKSATVAAPPAISAGSGAAAAAEPTKEEFDALVTNYNKLRTDVTSLRTAVTNLLTALKNAGTVS
;
A
#
# COMPACT_ATOMS: atom_id res chain seq x y z
N MET A 1 17.10 -19.11 -10.32
CA MET A 1 15.93 -19.98 -10.03
C MET A 1 16.22 -21.35 -10.60
N SER A 2 15.88 -22.43 -9.90
CA SER A 2 16.00 -23.79 -10.45
C SER A 2 15.11 -23.89 -11.69
N LYS A 3 15.70 -24.22 -12.84
CA LYS A 3 15.01 -24.31 -14.13
C LYS A 3 14.23 -25.61 -14.32
N THR A 4 14.37 -26.54 -13.37
CA THR A 4 13.66 -27.82 -13.33
C THR A 4 12.76 -27.88 -12.10
N GLY A 5 11.46 -28.12 -12.33
CA GLY A 5 10.44 -28.19 -11.28
C GLY A 5 10.48 -29.52 -10.52
N LYS A 6 10.37 -29.47 -9.19
CA LYS A 6 10.27 -30.67 -8.33
C LYS A 6 8.85 -31.26 -8.48
N GLY A 7 8.72 -32.54 -8.81
CA GLY A 7 7.42 -33.23 -8.95
C GLY A 7 6.87 -33.37 -10.38
N LEU A 8 7.67 -33.06 -11.41
CA LEU A 8 7.28 -33.23 -12.81
C LEU A 8 7.20 -34.72 -13.20
N PRO A 9 6.29 -35.09 -14.12
CA PRO A 9 6.31 -36.43 -14.73
C PRO A 9 7.66 -36.67 -15.42
N ARG A 10 8.13 -37.93 -15.44
CA ARG A 10 9.47 -38.31 -15.93
C ARG A 10 9.80 -37.80 -17.34
N SER A 11 8.79 -37.62 -18.20
CA SER A 11 8.94 -37.07 -19.55
C SER A 11 9.40 -35.61 -19.58
N LEU A 12 9.20 -34.86 -18.49
CA LEU A 12 9.51 -33.44 -18.36
C LEU A 12 10.65 -33.18 -17.38
N VAL A 13 11.37 -34.21 -16.94
CA VAL A 13 12.41 -34.12 -15.89
C VAL A 13 13.57 -33.17 -16.27
N ASN A 14 13.81 -32.97 -17.58
CA ASN A 14 14.81 -32.06 -18.12
C ASN A 14 14.19 -30.86 -18.86
N ALA A 15 12.87 -30.67 -18.77
CA ALA A 15 12.22 -29.52 -19.39
C ALA A 15 12.68 -28.25 -18.65
N GLU A 16 13.25 -27.31 -19.39
CA GLU A 16 13.56 -25.97 -18.90
C GLU A 16 12.26 -25.16 -18.87
N PHE A 17 11.80 -24.82 -17.67
CA PHE A 17 10.61 -24.00 -17.48
C PHE A 17 11.04 -22.55 -17.25
N ASP A 18 10.80 -21.69 -18.22
CA ASP A 18 10.90 -20.24 -18.04
C ASP A 18 9.55 -19.69 -17.61
N ILE A 19 9.51 -19.00 -16.48
CA ILE A 19 8.27 -18.40 -15.96
C ILE A 19 8.22 -16.97 -16.52
N PRO A 20 7.34 -16.67 -17.48
CA PRO A 20 7.25 -15.33 -18.06
C PRO A 20 6.76 -14.32 -17.02
N ALA A 21 7.03 -13.03 -17.26
CA ALA A 21 6.43 -11.97 -16.45
C ALA A 21 4.90 -11.99 -16.58
N ALA A 22 4.20 -11.68 -15.50
CA ALA A 22 2.75 -11.53 -15.53
C ALA A 22 2.33 -10.38 -16.47
N THR A 23 1.21 -10.58 -17.17
CA THR A 23 0.58 -9.55 -18.01
C THR A 23 -0.91 -9.45 -17.66
N THR A 24 -1.62 -8.46 -18.21
CA THR A 24 -3.06 -8.32 -18.00
C THR A 24 -3.89 -9.45 -18.63
N THR A 25 -3.31 -10.25 -19.53
CA THR A 25 -4.00 -11.31 -20.28
C THR A 25 -3.41 -12.71 -20.09
N ALA A 26 -2.26 -12.83 -19.42
CA ALA A 26 -1.58 -14.11 -19.23
C ALA A 26 -0.97 -14.23 -17.82
N ILE A 27 -1.10 -15.42 -17.25
CA ILE A 27 -0.50 -15.79 -15.96
C ILE A 27 1.03 -15.81 -16.11
N GLY A 28 1.72 -15.22 -15.13
CA GLY A 28 3.18 -15.21 -15.07
C GLY A 28 3.67 -14.88 -13.65
N GLY A 29 4.99 -14.80 -13.49
CA GLY A 29 5.64 -14.46 -12.24
C GLY A 29 5.67 -12.96 -11.97
N VAL A 30 5.58 -12.60 -10.68
CA VAL A 30 5.89 -11.26 -10.16
C VAL A 30 7.06 -11.36 -9.20
N LYS A 31 7.78 -10.26 -9.01
CA LYS A 31 8.84 -10.19 -8.00
C LYS A 31 8.22 -9.93 -6.63
N LYS A 32 8.95 -10.25 -5.56
CA LYS A 32 8.58 -9.79 -4.22
C LYS A 32 8.82 -8.27 -4.14
N SER A 33 7.83 -7.51 -3.71
CA SER A 33 7.96 -6.07 -3.52
C SER A 33 8.90 -5.74 -2.36
N ALA A 34 9.45 -4.53 -2.36
CA ALA A 34 10.17 -4.00 -1.21
C ALA A 34 9.23 -3.89 0.01
N THR A 35 9.80 -3.97 1.21
CA THR A 35 9.08 -3.69 2.45
C THR A 35 8.68 -2.22 2.49
N VAL A 36 7.40 -1.95 2.77
CA VAL A 36 6.87 -0.59 2.96
C VAL A 36 6.43 -0.46 4.41
N ALA A 37 6.85 0.63 5.06
CA ALA A 37 6.45 0.90 6.43
C ALA A 37 4.94 1.13 6.52
N ALA A 38 4.34 0.69 7.63
CA ALA A 38 2.93 0.96 7.90
C ALA A 38 2.70 2.48 8.06
N PRO A 39 1.54 3.00 7.63
CA PRO A 39 1.20 4.39 7.93
C PRO A 39 1.12 4.60 9.45
N PRO A 40 1.47 5.79 9.94
CA PRO A 40 1.28 6.13 11.34
C PRO A 40 -0.22 6.11 11.71
N ALA A 41 -0.51 5.90 12.99
CA ALA A 41 -1.88 5.99 13.49
C ALA A 41 -2.43 7.42 13.30
N ILE A 42 -3.73 7.52 13.05
CA ILE A 42 -4.43 8.81 12.99
C ILE A 42 -4.39 9.45 14.38
N SER A 43 -3.95 10.70 14.44
CA SER A 43 -3.78 11.47 15.67
C SER A 43 -4.89 12.52 15.85
N ALA A 44 -5.63 12.83 14.78
CA ALA A 44 -6.83 13.65 14.85
C ALA A 44 -7.88 12.98 15.74
N GLY A 45 -8.34 13.70 16.76
CA GLY A 45 -9.39 13.23 17.66
C GLY A 45 -10.79 13.49 17.12
N SER A 46 -11.79 12.83 17.69
CA SER A 46 -13.19 13.23 17.51
C SER A 46 -13.42 14.59 18.17
N GLY A 47 -13.95 15.55 17.42
CA GLY A 47 -14.39 16.83 17.98
C GLY A 47 -15.65 16.65 18.83
N ALA A 48 -15.79 17.46 19.88
CA ALA A 48 -17.08 17.61 20.57
C ALA A 48 -18.07 18.32 19.64
N ALA A 49 -19.37 18.07 19.84
CA ALA A 49 -20.40 18.87 19.20
C ALA A 49 -20.28 20.32 19.71
N ALA A 50 -20.27 21.29 18.78
CA ALA A 50 -20.25 22.70 19.14
C ALA A 50 -21.58 23.13 19.78
N ALA A 51 -21.52 24.14 20.65
CA ALA A 51 -22.72 24.81 21.16
C ALA A 51 -23.50 25.54 20.05
N ALA A 52 -24.74 25.94 20.35
CA ALA A 52 -25.58 26.70 19.42
C ALA A 52 -24.97 28.06 19.02
N GLU A 53 -24.18 28.65 19.91
CA GLU A 53 -23.34 29.81 19.66
C GLU A 53 -21.87 29.40 19.89
N PRO A 54 -21.08 29.18 18.83
CA PRO A 54 -19.73 28.65 18.97
C PRO A 54 -18.78 29.62 19.67
N THR A 55 -17.97 29.13 20.60
CA THR A 55 -16.95 29.95 21.28
C THR A 55 -15.64 29.99 20.49
N LYS A 56 -14.76 30.93 20.85
CA LYS A 56 -13.42 31.00 20.25
C LYS A 56 -12.59 29.75 20.55
N GLU A 57 -12.73 29.19 21.75
CA GLU A 57 -12.04 27.98 22.18
C GLU A 57 -12.47 26.77 21.35
N GLU A 58 -13.77 26.64 21.04
CA GLU A 58 -14.28 25.60 20.16
C GLU A 58 -13.71 25.73 18.74
N PHE A 59 -13.62 26.96 18.22
CA PHE A 59 -13.00 27.23 16.92
C PHE A 59 -11.50 26.87 16.92
N ASP A 60 -10.75 27.29 17.93
CA ASP A 60 -9.31 27.02 18.03
C ASP A 60 -9.04 25.50 18.18
N ALA A 61 -9.92 24.77 18.88
CA ALA A 61 -9.89 23.31 18.98
C ALA A 61 -10.17 22.63 17.63
N LEU A 62 -11.16 23.13 16.87
CA LEU A 62 -11.46 22.66 15.51
C LEU A 62 -10.25 22.86 14.58
N VAL A 63 -9.66 24.05 14.57
CA VAL A 63 -8.47 24.35 13.75
C VAL A 63 -7.30 23.42 14.12
N THR A 64 -7.09 23.20 15.41
CA THR A 64 -6.06 22.27 15.89
C THR A 64 -6.29 20.84 15.38
N ASN A 65 -7.51 20.32 15.54
CA ASN A 65 -7.85 18.97 15.05
C ASN A 65 -7.80 18.87 13.52
N TYR A 66 -8.23 19.91 12.81
CA TYR A 66 -8.13 19.97 11.35
C TYR A 66 -6.67 19.91 10.88
N ASN A 67 -5.75 20.64 11.52
CA ASN A 67 -4.34 20.62 11.17
C ASN A 67 -3.69 19.25 11.45
N LYS A 68 -4.10 18.57 12.52
CA LYS A 68 -3.70 17.17 12.77
C LYS A 68 -4.21 16.25 11.66
N LEU A 69 -5.50 16.33 11.32
CA LEU A 69 -6.10 15.49 10.27
C LEU A 69 -5.42 15.72 8.92
N ARG A 70 -5.12 16.98 8.57
CA ARG A 70 -4.39 17.31 7.34
C ARG A 70 -3.01 16.64 7.31
N THR A 71 -2.31 16.62 8.44
CA THR A 71 -1.01 15.96 8.59
C THR A 71 -1.14 14.44 8.46
N ASP A 72 -2.13 13.86 9.13
CA ASP A 72 -2.41 12.43 9.08
C ASP A 72 -2.75 11.98 7.64
N VAL A 73 -3.61 12.73 6.94
CA VAL A 73 -3.97 12.47 5.54
C VAL A 73 -2.75 12.58 4.61
N THR A 74 -1.87 13.55 4.84
CA THR A 74 -0.63 13.69 4.07
C THR A 74 0.29 12.47 4.26
N SER A 75 0.40 11.99 5.49
CA SER A 75 1.17 10.80 5.83
C SER A 75 0.58 9.55 5.17
N LEU A 76 -0.74 9.38 5.21
CA LEU A 76 -1.45 8.28 4.55
C LEU A 76 -1.24 8.30 3.03
N ARG A 77 -1.39 9.46 2.39
CA ARG A 77 -1.16 9.62 0.94
C ARG A 77 0.26 9.24 0.55
N THR A 78 1.23 9.60 1.38
CA THR A 78 2.64 9.23 1.18
C THR A 78 2.83 7.72 1.28
N ALA A 79 2.28 7.08 2.30
CA ALA A 79 2.35 5.62 2.47
C ALA A 79 1.70 4.87 1.29
N VAL A 80 0.53 5.33 0.82
CA VAL A 80 -0.15 4.76 -0.36
C VAL A 80 0.68 4.90 -1.63
N THR A 81 1.31 6.06 -1.83
CA THR A 81 2.18 6.30 -2.99
C THR A 81 3.40 5.38 -2.96
N ASN A 82 4.02 5.19 -1.79
CA ASN A 82 5.15 4.29 -1.61
C ASN A 82 4.75 2.83 -1.87
N LEU A 83 3.57 2.41 -1.38
CA LEU A 83 3.04 1.07 -1.63
C LEU A 83 2.80 0.84 -3.13
N LEU A 84 2.12 1.78 -3.80
CA LEU A 84 1.86 1.68 -5.23
C LEU A 84 3.17 1.58 -6.03
N THR A 85 4.16 2.40 -5.68
CA THR A 85 5.48 2.38 -6.32
C THR A 85 6.18 1.03 -6.10
N ALA A 86 6.16 0.49 -4.88
CA ALA A 86 6.75 -0.80 -4.58
C ALA A 86 6.09 -1.96 -5.37
N LEU A 87 4.77 -1.91 -5.55
CA LEU A 87 4.02 -2.90 -6.33
C LEU A 87 4.28 -2.78 -7.83
N LYS A 88 4.39 -1.55 -8.36
CA LYS A 88 4.78 -1.31 -9.77
C LYS A 88 6.17 -1.83 -10.07
N ASN A 89 7.14 -1.53 -9.20
CA ASN A 89 8.51 -2.02 -9.34
C ASN A 89 8.61 -3.56 -9.24
N ALA A 90 7.66 -4.20 -8.56
CA ALA A 90 7.55 -5.66 -8.46
C ALA A 90 6.88 -6.32 -9.67
N GLY A 91 6.28 -5.53 -10.57
CA GLY A 91 5.50 -6.03 -11.70
C GLY A 91 4.11 -6.55 -11.31
N THR A 92 3.60 -6.19 -10.13
CA THR A 92 2.32 -6.67 -9.63
C THR A 92 1.14 -5.87 -10.18
N VAL A 93 1.32 -4.58 -10.41
CA VAL A 93 0.31 -3.66 -10.95
C VAL A 93 0.95 -2.69 -11.95
N SER A 94 0.15 -2.20 -12.91
CA SER A 94 0.54 -1.20 -13.92
C SER A 94 0.43 0.24 -13.43
#